data_AF-X6NBS1-F1
#
_entry.id   AF-X6NBS1-F1
#
_cell.length_a   1.000
_cell.length_b   1.000
_cell.length_c   1.000
_cell.angle_alpha   90.00
_cell.angle_beta   90.00
_cell.angle_gamma   90.00
#
_symmetry.space_group_name_H-M   'P 1'
#
loop_
_entity.id
_entity.type
_entity.pdbx_description
1 polymer ?
#
loop_
_entity_poly.entity_id
_entity_poly.type
_entity_poly.pdbx_seq_one_letter_code
_entity_poly.pdbx_strand_id
1 'polypeptide(L)'
;MKYLYENRKNLSKFFCYASIFCSSCWSLYLLLSPMGFIFCMEGSPRKTVTVALIFTPMYYLGLVGVYVLLVGRLYYTFERNPGLQVSRRLLGVLLVPIPIYVILYIFLNLKIAPKQSSSTSIVIVACATILYVTSHIILVSMFLRKLIHLASTRYSVATNPGNTVELTSQQMNLIRIMTKYTLLAFIALVSTCITVVVIAISLQLRNPHLHMELFLFASIAVDCVINLVCLFLSFSFAEPHYQQVCFCLHSLILKKFQFRVVRAHAVP
;
A
#
# COMPACT_ATOMS: atom_id res chain seq x y z
N MET A 1 -20.15 -11.66 24.80
CA MET A 1 -18.68 -11.45 24.83
C MET A 1 -17.88 -12.47 24.01
N LYS A 2 -18.17 -13.78 24.07
CA LYS A 2 -17.44 -14.84 23.33
C LYS A 2 -17.29 -14.58 21.81
N TYR A 3 -18.39 -14.20 21.14
CA TYR A 3 -18.39 -13.84 19.71
C TYR A 3 -17.44 -12.67 19.36
N LEU A 4 -17.34 -11.65 20.23
CA LEU A 4 -16.47 -10.49 19.99
C LEU A 4 -14.99 -10.85 20.08
N TYR A 5 -14.64 -11.82 20.92
CA TYR A 5 -13.29 -12.32 21.10
C TYR A 5 -12.85 -13.19 19.93
N GLU A 6 -13.68 -14.14 19.50
CA GLU A 6 -13.40 -15.02 18.35
C GLU A 6 -13.18 -14.21 17.07
N ASN A 7 -14.03 -13.20 16.82
CA ASN A 7 -13.91 -12.40 15.61
C ASN A 7 -12.63 -11.53 15.62
N ARG A 8 -12.17 -11.07 16.79
CA ARG A 8 -10.90 -10.33 16.94
C ARG A 8 -9.69 -11.23 16.66
N LYS A 9 -9.76 -12.50 17.07
CA LYS A 9 -8.71 -13.51 16.82
C LYS A 9 -8.58 -13.80 15.32
N ASN A 10 -9.70 -13.96 14.61
CA ASN A 10 -9.71 -14.18 13.17
C ASN A 10 -9.15 -12.97 12.41
N LEU A 11 -9.51 -11.75 12.83
CA LEU A 11 -8.98 -10.53 12.24
C LEU A 11 -7.46 -10.41 12.37
N SER A 12 -6.93 -10.67 13.57
CA SER A 12 -5.49 -10.63 13.81
C SER A 12 -4.74 -11.67 12.97
N LYS A 13 -5.30 -12.87 12.82
CA LYS A 13 -4.73 -13.92 11.96
C LYS A 13 -4.69 -13.50 10.49
N PHE A 14 -5.78 -12.95 9.96
CA PHE A 14 -5.84 -12.48 8.57
C PHE A 14 -4.72 -11.47 8.27
N PHE A 15 -4.58 -10.41 9.08
CA PHE A 15 -3.53 -9.42 8.87
C PHE A 15 -2.13 -9.99 9.04
N CYS A 16 -1.94 -10.90 9.98
CA CYS A 16 -0.66 -11.58 10.18
C CYS A 16 -0.27 -12.39 8.94
N TYR A 17 -1.14 -13.29 8.47
CA TYR A 17 -0.87 -14.13 7.31
C TYR A 17 -0.69 -13.33 6.03
N ALA A 18 -1.53 -12.32 5.80
CA ALA A 18 -1.40 -11.47 4.63
C ALA A 18 -0.10 -10.65 4.67
N SER A 19 0.34 -10.19 5.84
CA SER A 19 1.63 -9.50 5.98
C SER A 19 2.81 -10.45 5.76
N ILE A 20 2.76 -11.66 6.31
CA ILE A 20 3.78 -12.69 6.07
C ILE A 20 3.87 -12.99 4.57
N PHE A 21 2.73 -13.17 3.91
CA PHE A 21 2.67 -13.39 2.47
C PHE A 21 3.35 -12.26 1.68
N CYS A 22 2.98 -11.00 1.93
CA CYS A 22 3.60 -9.84 1.28
C CYS A 22 5.12 -9.81 1.50
N SER A 23 5.53 -10.02 2.76
CA SER A 23 6.93 -10.01 3.16
C SER A 23 7.73 -11.10 2.46
N SER A 24 7.19 -12.32 2.39
CA SER A 24 7.82 -13.46 1.72
C SER A 24 7.98 -13.20 0.22
N CYS A 25 6.95 -12.65 -0.43
CA CYS A 25 7.00 -12.30 -1.86
C CYS A 25 8.13 -11.31 -2.16
N TRP A 26 8.21 -10.19 -1.44
CA TRP A 26 9.27 -9.21 -1.67
C TRP A 26 10.66 -9.69 -1.23
N SER A 27 10.74 -10.47 -0.15
CA SER A 27 12.02 -11.04 0.29
C SER A 27 12.57 -12.02 -0.74
N LEU A 28 11.69 -12.84 -1.35
CA LEU A 28 12.07 -13.75 -2.43
C LEU A 28 12.53 -12.98 -3.67
N TYR A 29 11.84 -11.89 -4.03
CA TYR A 29 12.30 -11.00 -5.10
C TYR A 29 13.69 -10.43 -4.81
N LEU A 30 13.92 -9.91 -3.60
CA LEU A 30 15.20 -9.32 -3.18
C LEU A 30 16.34 -10.34 -3.19
N LEU A 31 16.09 -11.57 -2.73
CA LEU A 31 17.08 -12.64 -2.73
C LEU A 31 17.53 -13.01 -4.15
N LEU A 32 16.62 -12.93 -5.11
CA LEU A 32 16.85 -13.38 -6.48
C LEU A 32 17.27 -12.26 -7.43
N SER A 33 16.99 -11.00 -7.08
CA SER A 33 17.37 -9.82 -7.85
C SER A 33 18.87 -9.81 -8.23
N PRO A 34 19.83 -10.13 -7.34
CA PRO A 34 21.26 -10.19 -7.68
C PRO A 34 21.61 -11.11 -8.86
N MET A 35 20.85 -12.18 -9.09
CA MET A 35 21.07 -13.05 -10.27
C MET A 35 20.78 -12.30 -11.58
N GLY A 36 19.75 -11.43 -11.59
CA GLY A 36 19.43 -10.56 -12.72
C GLY A 36 20.53 -9.53 -12.98
N PHE A 37 21.10 -8.97 -11.91
CA PHE A 37 22.28 -8.09 -12.00
C PHE A 37 23.48 -8.80 -12.63
N ILE A 38 23.81 -10.01 -12.18
CA ILE A 38 24.94 -10.79 -12.70
C ILE A 38 24.76 -11.07 -14.20
N PHE A 39 23.60 -11.56 -14.63
CA PHE A 39 23.35 -11.84 -16.05
C PHE A 39 23.30 -10.59 -16.93
N CYS A 40 22.89 -9.45 -16.37
CA CYS A 40 22.97 -8.16 -17.05
C CYS A 40 24.44 -7.75 -17.29
N MET A 41 25.30 -7.91 -16.27
CA MET A 41 26.73 -7.62 -16.37
C MET A 41 27.48 -8.57 -17.33
N GLU A 42 27.05 -9.83 -17.43
CA GLU A 42 27.57 -10.80 -18.41
C GLU A 42 27.16 -10.50 -19.85
N GLY A 43 26.32 -9.49 -20.10
CA GLY A 43 25.82 -9.19 -21.46
C GLY A 43 24.93 -10.31 -22.02
N SER A 44 24.22 -11.04 -21.15
CA SER A 44 23.37 -12.18 -21.52
C SER A 44 21.87 -11.82 -21.48
N PRO A 45 21.34 -11.01 -22.42
CA PRO A 45 19.99 -10.44 -22.33
C PRO A 45 18.88 -11.49 -22.26
N ARG A 46 19.07 -12.67 -22.89
CA ARG A 46 18.12 -13.79 -22.78
C ARG A 46 17.98 -14.27 -21.34
N LYS A 47 19.11 -14.50 -20.64
CA LYS A 47 19.11 -14.94 -19.24
C LYS A 47 18.52 -13.87 -18.32
N THR A 48 18.88 -12.60 -18.55
CA THR A 48 18.35 -11.46 -17.79
C THR A 48 16.82 -11.37 -17.90
N VAL A 49 16.29 -11.45 -19.13
CA VAL A 49 14.84 -11.42 -19.36
C VAL A 49 14.16 -12.64 -18.75
N THR A 50 14.73 -13.85 -18.88
CA THR A 50 14.19 -15.05 -18.24
C THR A 50 14.11 -14.89 -16.73
N VAL A 51 15.18 -14.41 -16.10
CA VAL A 51 15.22 -14.13 -14.66
C VAL A 51 14.18 -13.08 -14.26
N ALA A 52 14.07 -11.99 -15.02
CA ALA A 52 13.05 -10.97 -14.79
C ALA A 52 11.63 -11.57 -14.86
N LEU A 53 11.31 -12.35 -15.89
CA LEU A 53 9.98 -12.95 -16.05
C LEU A 53 9.62 -13.93 -14.93
N ILE A 54 10.60 -14.66 -14.39
CA ILE A 54 10.38 -15.61 -13.28
C ILE A 54 10.15 -14.87 -11.96
N PHE A 55 10.87 -13.78 -11.69
CA PHE A 55 10.86 -13.16 -10.36
C PHE A 55 9.96 -11.94 -10.22
N THR A 56 9.74 -11.19 -11.31
CA THR A 56 8.81 -10.05 -11.30
C THR A 56 7.39 -10.41 -10.82
N PRO A 57 6.83 -11.62 -11.05
CA PRO A 57 5.56 -12.02 -10.43
C PRO A 57 5.55 -11.89 -8.90
N MET A 58 6.67 -12.15 -8.23
CA MET A 58 6.76 -12.03 -6.76
C MET A 58 6.62 -10.59 -6.29
N TYR A 59 7.22 -9.64 -6.99
CA TYR A 59 7.01 -8.21 -6.71
C TYR A 59 5.53 -7.83 -6.82
N TYR A 60 4.87 -8.21 -7.92
CA TYR A 60 3.46 -7.89 -8.14
C TYR A 60 2.52 -8.62 -7.17
N LEU A 61 2.80 -9.87 -6.80
CA LEU A 61 2.06 -10.58 -5.77
C LEU A 61 2.14 -9.87 -4.42
N GLY A 62 3.30 -9.31 -4.06
CA GLY A 62 3.45 -8.46 -2.88
C GLY A 62 2.56 -7.21 -2.93
N LEU A 63 2.54 -6.50 -4.07
CA LEU A 63 1.67 -5.33 -4.26
C LEU A 63 0.17 -5.69 -4.16
N VAL A 64 -0.25 -6.80 -4.78
CA VAL A 64 -1.63 -7.32 -4.66
C VAL A 64 -1.95 -7.67 -3.20
N GLY A 65 -1.00 -8.28 -2.48
CA GLY A 65 -1.15 -8.58 -1.06
C GLY A 65 -1.38 -7.32 -0.21
N VAL A 66 -0.63 -6.24 -0.45
CA VAL A 66 -0.85 -4.94 0.22
C VAL A 66 -2.21 -4.36 -0.10
N TYR A 67 -2.64 -4.43 -1.35
CA TYR A 67 -3.95 -3.97 -1.75
C TYR A 67 -5.05 -4.73 -0.99
N VAL A 68 -4.94 -6.06 -0.91
CA VAL A 68 -5.84 -6.91 -0.13
C VAL A 68 -5.80 -6.57 1.36
N LEU A 69 -4.61 -6.26 1.92
CA LEU A 69 -4.47 -5.77 3.30
C LEU A 69 -5.24 -4.46 3.52
N LEU A 70 -5.18 -3.51 2.57
CA LEU A 70 -5.91 -2.25 2.66
C LEU A 70 -7.43 -2.44 2.57
N VAL A 71 -7.90 -3.28 1.64
CA VAL A 71 -9.32 -3.67 1.54
C VAL A 71 -9.78 -4.34 2.84
N GLY A 72 -9.00 -5.27 3.37
CA GLY A 72 -9.29 -5.95 4.63
C GLY A 72 -9.33 -4.98 5.81
N ARG A 73 -8.39 -4.02 5.89
CA ARG A 73 -8.40 -2.96 6.90
C ARG A 73 -9.67 -2.12 6.82
N LEU A 74 -10.08 -1.71 5.61
CA LEU A 74 -11.32 -0.97 5.41
C LEU A 74 -12.54 -1.79 5.84
N TYR A 75 -12.64 -3.05 5.42
CA TYR A 75 -13.78 -3.90 5.73
C TYR A 75 -13.91 -4.19 7.23
N TYR A 76 -12.88 -4.76 7.83
CA TYR A 76 -12.95 -5.24 9.21
C TYR A 76 -12.94 -4.10 10.26
N THR A 77 -12.34 -2.95 9.96
CA THR A 77 -12.36 -1.80 10.89
C THR A 77 -13.78 -1.26 11.08
N PHE A 78 -14.58 -1.23 10.01
CA PHE A 78 -15.92 -0.64 10.03
C PHE A 78 -17.06 -1.67 10.12
N GLU A 79 -16.75 -2.97 10.12
CA GLU A 79 -17.75 -4.06 10.17
C GLU A 79 -18.74 -3.92 11.34
N ARG A 80 -18.28 -3.45 12.50
CA ARG A 80 -19.10 -3.34 13.72
C ARG A 80 -19.90 -2.03 13.85
N ASN A 81 -19.70 -1.07 12.94
CA ASN A 81 -20.36 0.22 13.01
C ASN A 81 -21.44 0.26 11.92
N PRO A 82 -22.74 0.09 12.23
CA PRO A 82 -23.79 -0.10 11.22
C PRO A 82 -23.88 1.05 10.21
N GLY A 83 -23.68 2.30 10.64
CA GLY A 83 -23.65 3.47 9.74
C GLY A 83 -22.38 3.58 8.87
N LEU A 84 -21.32 2.82 9.18
CA LEU A 84 -20.05 2.87 8.47
C LEU A 84 -19.68 1.54 7.78
N GLN A 85 -20.51 0.52 7.90
CA GLN A 85 -20.24 -0.79 7.35
C GLN A 85 -19.98 -0.72 5.83
N VAL A 86 -19.00 -1.48 5.35
CA VAL A 86 -18.75 -1.63 3.91
C VAL A 86 -19.69 -2.71 3.39
N SER A 87 -20.58 -2.35 2.48
CA SER A 87 -21.52 -3.31 1.89
C SER A 87 -20.77 -4.39 1.11
N ARG A 88 -21.31 -5.62 1.04
CA ARG A 88 -20.70 -6.72 0.28
C ARG A 88 -20.54 -6.38 -1.21
N ARG A 89 -21.47 -5.61 -1.77
CA ARG A 89 -21.40 -5.12 -3.15
C ARG A 89 -20.20 -4.19 -3.34
N LEU A 90 -20.01 -3.23 -2.43
CA LEU A 90 -18.87 -2.32 -2.47
C LEU A 90 -17.55 -3.06 -2.25
N LEU A 91 -17.51 -4.06 -1.37
CA LEU A 91 -16.34 -4.93 -1.22
C LEU A 91 -16.00 -5.65 -2.52
N GLY A 92 -17.01 -6.20 -3.22
CA GLY A 92 -16.82 -6.80 -4.54
C GLY A 92 -16.22 -5.83 -5.54
N VAL A 93 -16.78 -4.60 -5.64
CA VAL A 93 -16.25 -3.54 -6.52
C VAL A 93 -14.80 -3.17 -6.17
N LEU A 94 -14.46 -3.08 -4.88
CA LEU A 94 -13.10 -2.79 -4.44
C LEU A 94 -12.11 -3.91 -4.76
N LEU A 95 -12.57 -5.15 -4.98
CA LEU A 95 -11.72 -6.28 -5.35
C LEU A 95 -11.57 -6.46 -6.87
N VAL A 96 -12.44 -5.85 -7.69
CA VAL A 96 -12.38 -5.89 -9.17
C VAL A 96 -11.02 -5.49 -9.77
N PRO A 97 -10.28 -4.49 -9.23
CA PRO A 97 -8.97 -4.15 -9.76
C PRO A 97 -7.96 -5.31 -9.76
N ILE A 98 -8.09 -6.28 -8.85
CA ILE A 98 -7.15 -7.40 -8.71
C ILE A 98 -7.14 -8.29 -9.96
N PRO A 99 -8.24 -8.91 -10.41
CA PRO A 99 -8.23 -9.74 -11.62
C PRO A 99 -7.85 -8.95 -12.87
N ILE A 100 -8.25 -7.67 -12.97
CA ILE A 100 -7.84 -6.81 -14.09
C ILE A 100 -6.32 -6.65 -14.10
N TYR A 101 -5.72 -6.39 -12.94
CA TYR A 101 -4.27 -6.25 -12.81
C TYR A 101 -3.52 -7.53 -13.19
N VAL A 102 -4.02 -8.69 -12.75
CA VAL A 102 -3.46 -10.00 -13.13
C VAL A 102 -3.53 -10.22 -14.64
N ILE A 103 -4.65 -9.90 -15.28
CA ILE A 103 -4.82 -10.02 -16.73
C ILE A 103 -3.84 -9.10 -17.47
N LEU A 104 -3.78 -7.81 -17.09
CA LEU A 104 -2.84 -6.84 -17.67
C LEU A 104 -1.39 -7.30 -17.53
N TYR A 105 -1.04 -7.87 -16.37
CA TYR A 105 0.29 -8.42 -16.14
C TYR A 105 0.58 -9.63 -17.04
N ILE A 106 -0.34 -10.58 -17.18
CA ILE A 106 -0.17 -11.72 -18.10
C ILE A 106 0.07 -11.22 -19.53
N PHE A 107 -0.74 -10.27 -20.01
CA PHE A 107 -0.54 -9.67 -21.34
C PHE A 107 0.80 -8.96 -21.48
N LEU A 108 1.26 -8.26 -20.43
CA LEU A 108 2.58 -7.65 -20.41
C LEU A 108 3.68 -8.69 -20.59
N ASN A 109 3.64 -9.80 -19.84
CA ASN A 109 4.63 -10.87 -19.94
C ASN A 109 4.65 -11.53 -21.33
N LEU A 110 3.48 -11.75 -21.94
CA LEU A 110 3.37 -12.30 -23.29
C LEU A 110 3.95 -11.37 -24.36
N LYS A 111 4.04 -10.06 -24.08
CA LYS A 111 4.54 -9.04 -25.01
C LYS A 111 5.98 -8.60 -24.75
N ILE A 112 6.61 -9.04 -23.66
CA ILE A 112 8.02 -8.76 -23.38
C ILE A 112 8.86 -9.67 -24.28
N ALA A 113 9.35 -9.10 -25.39
CA ALA A 113 10.35 -9.72 -26.24
C ALA A 113 11.74 -9.15 -25.91
N PRO A 114 12.81 -9.97 -25.89
CA PRO A 114 14.15 -9.53 -25.47
C PRO A 114 14.78 -8.47 -26.40
N LYS A 115 14.21 -8.21 -27.57
CA LYS A 115 14.80 -7.29 -28.57
C LYS A 115 13.97 -6.05 -28.89
N GLN A 116 12.70 -5.97 -28.48
CA GLN A 116 11.87 -4.80 -28.81
C GLN A 116 10.69 -4.66 -27.86
N SER A 117 10.60 -3.52 -27.17
CA SER A 117 9.40 -3.10 -26.44
C SER A 117 8.36 -2.62 -27.45
N SER A 118 7.19 -3.25 -27.47
CA SER A 118 6.07 -2.75 -28.27
C SER A 118 5.47 -1.50 -27.61
N SER A 119 4.95 -0.55 -28.40
CA SER A 119 4.18 0.58 -27.87
C SER A 119 3.00 0.10 -27.01
N THR A 120 2.45 -1.09 -27.33
CA THR A 120 1.42 -1.76 -26.55
C THR A 120 1.88 -2.07 -25.12
N SER A 121 3.14 -2.48 -24.91
CA SER A 121 3.69 -2.75 -23.57
C SER A 121 3.69 -1.48 -22.71
N ILE A 122 4.05 -0.32 -23.30
CA ILE A 122 4.03 0.98 -22.61
C ILE A 122 2.60 1.35 -22.21
N VAL A 123 1.65 1.20 -23.13
CA VAL A 123 0.23 1.47 -22.85
C VAL A 123 -0.29 0.57 -21.74
N ILE A 124 0.03 -0.73 -21.76
CA ILE A 124 -0.37 -1.69 -20.72
C ILE A 124 0.19 -1.27 -19.35
N VAL A 125 1.48 -0.91 -19.27
CA VAL A 125 2.12 -0.44 -18.03
C VAL A 125 1.44 0.83 -17.52
N ALA A 126 1.17 1.80 -18.39
CA ALA A 126 0.48 3.03 -18.02
C ALA A 126 -0.94 2.76 -17.50
N CYS A 127 -1.73 1.93 -18.20
CA CYS A 127 -3.06 1.53 -17.76
C CYS A 127 -3.05 0.81 -16.41
N ALA A 128 -2.16 -0.17 -16.23
CA ALA A 128 -2.01 -0.90 -14.98
C ALA A 128 -1.64 0.02 -13.81
N THR A 129 -0.78 1.00 -14.08
CA THR A 129 -0.37 2.01 -13.10
C THR A 129 -1.51 2.92 -12.69
N ILE A 130 -2.21 3.50 -13.66
CA ILE A 130 -3.35 4.38 -13.39
C ILE A 130 -4.40 3.62 -12.59
N LEU A 131 -4.71 2.38 -12.97
CA LEU A 131 -5.63 1.52 -12.23
C LEU A 131 -5.16 1.29 -10.79
N TYR A 132 -3.89 0.94 -10.60
CA TYR A 132 -3.31 0.68 -9.28
C TYR A 132 -3.36 1.92 -8.37
N VAL A 133 -2.90 3.06 -8.88
CA VAL A 133 -2.82 4.32 -8.13
C VAL A 133 -4.21 4.85 -7.78
N THR A 134 -5.13 4.87 -8.76
CA THR A 134 -6.50 5.33 -8.53
C THR A 134 -7.22 4.45 -7.51
N SER A 135 -7.09 3.12 -7.62
CA SER A 135 -7.69 2.18 -6.66
C SER A 135 -7.15 2.38 -5.24
N HIS A 136 -5.83 2.60 -5.09
CA HIS A 136 -5.23 2.91 -3.79
C HIS A 136 -5.72 4.24 -3.21
N ILE A 137 -5.77 5.29 -4.03
CA ILE A 137 -6.28 6.61 -3.61
C ILE A 137 -7.73 6.49 -3.16
N ILE A 138 -8.57 5.75 -3.88
CA ILE A 138 -9.98 5.50 -3.52
C ILE A 138 -10.06 4.79 -2.17
N LEU A 139 -9.31 3.71 -1.97
CA LEU A 139 -9.30 2.96 -0.70
C LEU A 139 -8.86 3.82 0.48
N VAL A 140 -7.74 4.52 0.35
CA VAL A 140 -7.21 5.39 1.41
C VAL A 140 -8.20 6.53 1.70
N SER A 141 -8.78 7.13 0.66
CA SER A 141 -9.78 8.21 0.81
C SER A 141 -11.04 7.71 1.51
N MET A 142 -11.56 6.55 1.13
CA MET A 142 -12.71 5.93 1.78
C MET A 142 -12.42 5.59 3.24
N PHE A 143 -11.25 5.02 3.51
CA PHE A 143 -10.80 4.71 4.85
C PHE A 143 -10.76 5.97 5.72
N LEU A 144 -10.10 7.02 5.25
CA LEU A 144 -9.99 8.30 5.94
C LEU A 144 -11.34 8.98 6.18
N ARG A 145 -12.24 8.99 5.19
CA ARG A 145 -13.58 9.58 5.33
C ARG A 145 -14.39 8.87 6.40
N LYS A 146 -14.47 7.54 6.35
CA LYS A 146 -15.17 6.74 7.36
C LYS A 146 -14.54 6.89 8.74
N LEU A 147 -13.22 7.08 8.79
CA LEU A 147 -12.50 7.30 10.04
C LEU A 147 -12.80 8.65 10.69
N ILE A 148 -12.78 9.72 9.89
CA ILE A 148 -13.14 11.07 10.33
C ILE A 148 -14.57 11.05 10.87
N HIS A 149 -15.49 10.40 10.16
CA HIS A 149 -16.85 10.24 10.62
C HIS A 149 -16.94 9.48 11.94
N LEU A 150 -16.22 8.36 12.09
CA LEU A 150 -16.18 7.61 13.34
C LEU A 150 -15.63 8.45 14.51
N ALA A 151 -14.59 9.25 14.25
CA ALA A 151 -14.01 10.14 15.24
C ALA A 151 -14.99 11.24 15.65
N SER A 152 -15.69 11.88 14.70
CA SER A 152 -16.67 12.93 14.98
C SER A 152 -17.91 12.41 15.73
N THR A 153 -18.43 11.23 15.38
CA THR A 153 -19.61 10.66 16.07
C THR A 153 -19.30 10.28 17.52
N ARG A 154 -18.07 9.85 17.82
CA ARG A 154 -17.66 9.55 19.21
C ARG A 154 -17.40 10.81 20.03
N TYR A 155 -17.13 11.92 19.38
CA TYR A 155 -16.83 13.19 20.03
C TYR A 155 -18.09 13.86 20.58
N SER A 156 -19.22 13.81 19.86
CA SER A 156 -20.48 14.45 20.27
C SER A 156 -21.10 13.90 21.56
N VAL A 157 -20.60 12.80 22.09
CA VAL A 157 -21.11 12.17 23.33
C VAL A 157 -20.42 12.73 24.58
N ALA A 158 -19.31 13.46 24.45
CA ALA A 158 -18.46 13.85 25.58
C ALA A 158 -18.51 15.35 25.97
N THR A 159 -19.39 16.15 25.37
CA THR A 159 -19.50 17.59 25.67
C THR A 159 -20.16 17.84 27.02
N ASN A 160 -19.35 18.08 28.06
CA ASN A 160 -19.79 18.72 29.29
C ASN A 160 -19.98 20.24 29.04
N PRO A 161 -21.09 20.85 29.46
CA PRO A 161 -21.50 22.21 29.10
C PRO A 161 -20.64 23.37 29.64
N GLY A 162 -19.38 23.14 30.02
CA GLY A 162 -18.50 24.21 30.51
C GLY A 162 -17.00 23.97 30.37
N ASN A 163 -16.55 22.85 29.78
CA ASN A 163 -15.14 22.47 29.80
C ASN A 163 -14.52 22.44 28.41
N THR A 164 -13.24 22.83 28.37
CA THR A 164 -12.35 22.70 27.23
C THR A 164 -12.51 21.32 26.61
N VAL A 165 -12.70 21.31 25.30
CA VAL A 165 -12.85 20.06 24.58
C VAL A 165 -11.52 19.30 24.61
N GLU A 166 -11.45 18.30 25.48
CA GLU A 166 -10.35 17.34 25.51
C GLU A 166 -10.77 16.02 24.87
N LEU A 167 -9.92 15.51 23.98
CA LEU A 167 -10.11 14.19 23.35
C LEU A 167 -9.83 13.11 24.40
N THR A 168 -10.73 12.13 24.50
CA THR A 168 -10.50 10.97 25.37
C THR A 168 -9.24 10.21 24.94
N SER A 169 -8.54 9.59 25.89
CA SER A 169 -7.32 8.81 25.63
C SER A 169 -7.53 7.71 24.57
N GLN A 170 -8.71 7.09 24.55
CA GLN A 170 -9.10 6.09 23.56
C GLN A 170 -9.23 6.67 22.14
N GLN A 171 -9.83 7.86 22.00
CA GLN A 171 -9.92 8.56 20.71
C GLN A 171 -8.54 8.94 20.19
N MET A 172 -7.68 9.48 21.06
CA MET A 172 -6.30 9.83 20.69
C MET A 172 -5.49 8.61 20.23
N ASN A 173 -5.63 7.48 20.92
CA ASN A 173 -4.98 6.24 20.51
C ASN A 173 -5.48 5.75 19.14
N LEU A 174 -6.80 5.82 18.90
CA LEU A 174 -7.37 5.47 17.60
C LEU A 174 -6.82 6.39 16.50
N ILE A 175 -6.84 7.71 16.69
CA ILE A 175 -6.32 8.66 15.70
C ILE A 175 -4.84 8.39 15.42
N ARG A 176 -4.02 8.16 16.45
CA ARG A 176 -2.59 7.85 16.29
C ARG A 176 -2.36 6.62 15.41
N ILE A 177 -3.02 5.51 15.72
CA ILE A 177 -2.91 4.25 14.95
C ILE A 177 -3.29 4.51 13.48
N MET A 178 -4.28 5.36 13.24
CA MET A 178 -4.83 5.60 11.90
C MET A 178 -3.97 6.54 11.07
N THR A 179 -3.43 7.59 11.69
CA THR A 179 -2.40 8.45 11.09
C THR A 179 -1.18 7.62 10.71
N LYS A 180 -0.76 6.71 11.59
CA LYS A 180 0.33 5.77 11.31
C LYS A 180 0.09 4.94 10.06
N TYR A 181 -1.04 4.22 9.99
CA TYR A 181 -1.33 3.39 8.81
C TYR A 181 -1.51 4.19 7.52
N THR A 182 -2.16 5.36 7.60
CA THR A 182 -2.35 6.23 6.42
C THR A 182 -1.01 6.72 5.90
N LEU A 183 -0.12 7.16 6.80
CA LEU A 183 1.18 7.67 6.42
C LEU A 183 2.05 6.59 5.77
N LEU A 184 2.10 5.39 6.38
CA LEU A 184 2.87 4.26 5.83
C LEU A 184 2.32 3.83 4.46
N ALA A 185 1.00 3.78 4.29
CA ALA A 185 0.38 3.48 3.00
C ALA A 185 0.70 4.56 1.95
N PHE A 186 0.76 5.83 2.34
CA PHE A 186 1.15 6.92 1.46
C PHE A 186 2.61 6.83 1.02
N ILE A 187 3.54 6.55 1.95
CA ILE A 187 4.97 6.36 1.63
C ILE A 187 5.14 5.20 0.64
N ALA A 188 4.53 4.05 0.92
CA ALA A 188 4.54 2.90 0.02
C ALA A 188 3.99 3.25 -1.37
N LEU A 189 2.84 3.93 -1.45
CA LEU A 189 2.24 4.35 -2.72
C LEU A 189 3.16 5.28 -3.52
N VAL A 190 3.74 6.29 -2.88
CA VAL A 190 4.66 7.23 -3.54
C VAL A 190 5.90 6.51 -4.07
N SER A 191 6.48 5.61 -3.26
CA SER A 191 7.60 4.78 -3.69
C SER A 191 7.27 3.93 -4.93
N THR A 192 6.12 3.27 -4.95
CA THR A 192 5.70 2.46 -6.10
C THR A 192 5.43 3.34 -7.32
N CYS A 193 4.85 4.54 -7.15
CA CYS A 193 4.69 5.49 -8.26
C CYS A 193 6.04 5.89 -8.88
N ILE A 194 7.05 6.21 -8.06
CA ILE A 194 8.41 6.54 -8.52
C ILE A 194 8.99 5.36 -9.29
N THR A 195 8.88 4.16 -8.74
CA THR A 195 9.39 2.92 -9.36
C THR A 195 8.76 2.67 -10.71
N VAL A 196 7.46 2.89 -10.85
CA VAL A 196 6.77 2.78 -12.14
C VAL A 196 7.27 3.82 -13.13
N VAL A 197 7.43 5.08 -12.73
CA VAL A 197 7.96 6.13 -13.61
C VAL A 197 9.34 5.72 -14.12
N VAL A 198 10.19 5.19 -13.24
CA VAL A 198 11.50 4.65 -13.62
C VAL A 198 11.36 3.50 -14.62
N ILE A 199 10.46 2.55 -14.40
CA ILE A 199 10.21 1.45 -15.34
C ILE A 199 9.77 2.00 -16.71
N ALA A 200 8.84 2.96 -16.74
CA ALA A 200 8.35 3.55 -17.97
C ALA A 200 9.46 4.27 -18.75
N ILE A 201 10.29 5.06 -18.05
CA ILE A 201 11.45 5.74 -18.63
C ILE A 201 12.45 4.71 -19.16
N SER A 202 12.71 3.64 -18.39
CA SER A 202 13.65 2.56 -18.77
C SER A 202 13.18 1.79 -20.01
N LEU A 203 11.87 1.63 -20.20
CA LEU A 203 11.30 1.01 -21.39
C LEU A 203 11.34 1.94 -22.62
N GLN A 204 11.34 3.26 -22.43
CA GLN A 204 11.38 4.23 -23.53
C GLN A 204 12.81 4.61 -23.95
N LEU A 205 13.69 4.85 -22.98
CA LEU A 205 15.08 5.27 -23.22
C LEU A 205 15.95 4.05 -23.51
N ARG A 206 15.92 3.59 -24.76
CA ARG A 206 16.83 2.53 -25.21
C ARG A 206 18.19 3.12 -25.59
N ASN A 207 18.98 3.48 -24.59
CA ASN A 207 20.36 3.87 -24.82
C ASN A 207 21.27 2.62 -24.75
N PRO A 208 21.95 2.21 -25.84
CA PRO A 208 22.81 1.02 -25.83
C PRO A 208 24.01 1.16 -24.87
N HIS A 209 24.37 2.36 -24.46
CA HIS A 209 25.46 2.62 -23.53
C HIS A 209 25.03 2.66 -22.06
N LEU A 210 23.72 2.73 -21.78
CA LEU A 210 23.20 2.71 -20.42
C LEU A 210 22.53 1.36 -20.15
N HIS A 211 23.04 0.64 -19.14
CA HIS A 211 22.43 -0.59 -18.64
C HIS A 211 21.12 -0.28 -17.88
N MET A 212 20.08 0.17 -18.57
CA MET A 212 18.78 0.55 -17.97
C MET A 212 18.12 -0.64 -17.25
N GLU A 213 18.43 -1.87 -17.65
CA GLU A 213 18.01 -3.09 -16.95
C GLU A 213 18.51 -3.12 -15.49
N LEU A 214 19.75 -2.67 -15.25
CA LEU A 214 20.35 -2.57 -13.93
C LEU A 214 19.55 -1.60 -13.04
N PHE A 215 19.22 -0.44 -13.60
CA PHE A 215 18.45 0.59 -12.92
C PHE A 215 17.03 0.12 -12.60
N LEU A 216 16.42 -0.67 -13.49
CA LEU A 216 15.12 -1.29 -13.27
C LEU A 216 15.16 -2.29 -12.09
N PHE A 217 16.11 -3.22 -12.06
CA PHE A 217 16.24 -4.15 -10.93
C PHE A 217 16.52 -3.44 -9.61
N ALA A 218 17.39 -2.43 -9.63
CA ALA A 218 17.70 -1.62 -8.44
C ALA A 218 16.46 -0.90 -7.92
N SER A 219 15.68 -0.28 -8.81
CA SER A 219 14.49 0.50 -8.43
C SER A 219 13.40 -0.39 -7.83
N ILE A 220 13.14 -1.57 -8.42
CA ILE A 220 12.17 -2.52 -7.87
C ILE A 220 12.67 -3.08 -6.52
N ALA A 221 13.97 -3.34 -6.38
CA ALA A 221 14.54 -3.77 -5.11
C ALA A 221 14.39 -2.69 -4.01
N VAL A 222 14.67 -1.42 -4.32
CA VAL A 222 14.45 -0.30 -3.40
C VAL A 222 12.98 -0.19 -3.00
N ASP A 223 12.04 -0.32 -3.96
CA ASP A 223 10.61 -0.31 -3.66
C ASP A 223 10.19 -1.46 -2.74
N CYS A 224 10.70 -2.68 -3.00
CA CYS A 224 10.49 -3.85 -2.13
C CYS A 224 10.93 -3.56 -0.70
N VAL A 225 12.12 -2.97 -0.52
CA VAL A 225 12.65 -2.62 0.81
C VAL A 225 11.77 -1.57 1.49
N ILE A 226 11.38 -0.51 0.78
CA ILE A 226 10.50 0.54 1.34
C ILE A 226 9.16 -0.06 1.77
N ASN A 227 8.58 -0.94 0.96
CA ASN A 227 7.34 -1.63 1.26
C ASN A 227 7.47 -2.59 2.46
N LEU A 228 8.57 -3.34 2.56
CA LEU A 228 8.89 -4.19 3.72
C LEU A 228 9.02 -3.35 5.01
N VAL A 229 9.71 -2.22 4.94
CA VAL A 229 9.85 -1.29 6.07
C VAL A 229 8.49 -0.72 6.46
N CYS A 230 7.67 -0.29 5.51
CA CYS A 230 6.32 0.21 5.78
C CYS A 230 5.45 -0.86 6.45
N LEU A 231 5.54 -2.12 5.99
CA LEU A 231 4.81 -3.24 6.55
C LEU A 231 5.28 -3.56 7.97
N PHE A 232 6.60 -3.62 8.20
CA PHE A 232 7.21 -3.80 9.52
C PHE A 232 6.79 -2.70 10.50
N LEU A 233 6.92 -1.44 10.09
CA LEU A 233 6.54 -0.29 10.91
C LEU A 233 5.05 -0.27 11.23
N SER A 234 4.21 -0.96 10.46
CA SER A 234 2.77 -1.03 10.71
C SER A 234 2.42 -1.82 11.99
N PHE A 235 3.31 -2.71 12.45
CA PHE A 235 3.06 -3.48 13.68
C PHE A 235 3.23 -2.65 14.95
N SER A 236 2.57 -3.07 16.03
CA SER A 236 2.62 -2.40 17.33
C SER A 236 3.98 -2.54 18.03
N PHE A 237 4.68 -3.66 17.84
CA PHE A 237 6.01 -3.86 18.43
C PHE A 237 7.07 -2.93 17.80
N ALA A 238 6.85 -2.47 16.57
CA ALA A 238 7.74 -1.55 15.86
C ALA A 238 7.48 -0.07 16.20
N GLU A 239 6.65 0.22 17.21
CA GLU A 239 6.30 1.60 17.59
C GLU A 239 7.52 2.49 17.92
N PRO A 240 8.56 2.03 18.65
CA PRO A 240 9.74 2.86 18.91
C PRO A 240 10.46 3.28 17.62
N HIS A 241 10.58 2.36 16.66
CA HIS A 241 11.21 2.60 15.36
C HIS A 241 10.36 3.54 14.50
N TYR A 242 9.03 3.36 14.54
CA TYR A 242 8.09 4.24 13.85
C TYR A 242 8.21 5.69 14.34
N GLN A 243 8.30 5.87 15.66
CA GLN A 243 8.47 7.20 16.23
C GLN A 243 9.77 7.85 15.78
N GLN A 244 10.88 7.12 15.71
CA GLN A 244 12.15 7.68 15.22
C GLN A 244 12.10 8.10 13.74
N VAL A 245 11.49 7.30 12.87
CA VAL A 245 11.50 7.54 11.41
C VAL A 245 10.44 8.54 10.97
N CYS A 246 9.25 8.54 11.59
CA CYS A 246 8.10 9.29 11.10
C CYS A 246 7.63 10.43 12.02
N PHE A 247 8.37 10.77 13.10
CA PHE A 247 7.90 11.70 14.14
C PHE A 247 7.35 13.02 13.59
N CYS A 248 8.16 13.71 12.78
CA CYS A 248 7.85 15.06 12.31
C CYS A 248 6.56 15.06 11.47
N LEU A 249 6.49 14.17 10.47
CA LEU A 249 5.34 14.09 9.58
C LEU A 249 4.08 13.57 10.29
N HIS A 250 4.22 12.62 11.21
CA HIS A 250 3.13 12.16 12.06
C HIS A 250 2.54 13.30 12.89
N SER A 251 3.39 14.09 13.55
CA SER A 251 2.96 15.21 14.40
C SER A 251 2.19 16.28 13.61
N LEU A 252 2.62 16.59 12.38
CA LEU A 252 1.96 17.54 11.50
C LEU A 252 0.58 17.05 11.06
N ILE A 253 0.48 15.78 10.63
CA ILE A 253 -0.79 15.19 10.21
C ILE A 253 -1.75 15.10 11.40
N LEU A 254 -1.25 14.71 12.58
CA LEU A 254 -2.05 14.62 13.80
C LEU A 254 -2.62 15.99 14.19
N LYS A 255 -1.81 17.05 14.19
CA LYS A 255 -2.27 18.43 14.45
C LYS A 255 -3.34 18.86 13.45
N LYS A 256 -3.14 18.59 12.15
CA LYS A 256 -4.12 18.92 11.11
C LYS A 256 -5.44 18.14 11.27
N PHE A 257 -5.35 16.88 11.71
CA PHE A 257 -6.53 16.06 11.99
C PHE A 257 -7.31 16.58 13.18
N GLN A 258 -6.63 16.90 14.29
CA GLN A 258 -7.23 17.50 15.47
C GLN A 258 -7.93 18.82 15.13
N PHE A 259 -7.27 19.70 14.37
CA PHE A 259 -7.86 20.97 13.94
C PHE A 259 -9.14 20.77 13.11
N ARG A 260 -9.15 19.79 12.19
CA ARG A 260 -10.34 19.48 11.38
C ARG A 260 -11.50 18.93 12.21
N VAL A 261 -11.21 18.08 13.20
CA VAL A 261 -12.23 17.55 14.11
C VAL A 261 -12.84 18.69 14.92
N VAL A 262 -12.02 19.56 15.53
CA VAL A 262 -12.51 20.72 16.30
C VAL A 262 -13.35 21.65 15.43
N ARG A 263 -12.88 21.99 14.21
CA ARG A 263 -13.62 22.86 13.30
C ARG A 263 -14.97 22.27 12.87
N ALA A 264 -15.06 20.96 12.68
CA ALA A 264 -16.32 20.30 12.32
C ALA A 264 -17.39 20.38 13.42
N HIS A 265 -16.99 20.61 14.67
CA HIS A 265 -17.90 20.78 15.81
C HIS A 265 -18.18 22.25 16.18
N ALA A 266 -17.38 23.19 15.67
CA ALA A 266 -17.57 24.62 15.93
C ALA A 266 -18.62 25.29 15.01
N VAL A 267 -19.12 24.57 13.99
CA VAL A 267 -20.18 25.06 13.11
C VAL A 267 -21.52 24.61 13.70
N PRO A 268 -22.34 25.53 14.25
CA PRO A 268 -23.65 25.24 14.82
C PRO A 268 -24.66 24.81 13.75
#